data_AF-A0A8J2PAK6-F1
#
_entry.id   AF-A0A8J2PAK6-F1
#
_cell.length_a   1.000
_cell.length_b   1.000
_cell.length_c   1.000
_cell.angle_alpha   90.00
_cell.angle_beta   90.00
_cell.angle_gamma   90.00
#
_symmetry.space_group_name_H-M   'P 1'
#
loop_
_entity.id
_entity.type
_entity.pdbx_description
1 polymer ?
#
loop_
_entity_poly.entity_id
_entity_poly.type
_entity_poly.pdbx_seq_one_letter_code
_entity_poly.pdbx_strand_id
1 'polypeptide(L)'
;DSYGDQKLAGEEVLIENNKATGMKFLIFRLADVIGPRDTTDRWWTYQMWIQFYDFIKVPLFIPPDVAKLRTSYTYVKDIASAVLLGIDKGPEVWNEAYNLALDRDFSLQEFLEDLAKAVGIPIQLNFEASERSFNLFPSVTRGSVDISKAKDVLGFKPTSWEDVLKDTVEFYKDGFYTFRSERDDVAHQITQYVLPRNKKGNFLQMIDQLDRGLHTSKQEL
;
A
#
# COMPACT_ATOMS: atom_id res chain seq x y z
N ASP A 1 6.94 -9.39 16.17
CA ASP A 1 7.39 -10.48 15.28
C ASP A 1 8.91 -10.37 15.13
N SER A 2 9.56 -11.36 14.52
CA SER A 2 11.03 -11.36 14.34
C SER A 2 11.52 -10.27 13.37
N TYR A 3 10.70 -9.86 12.41
CA TYR A 3 11.05 -8.82 11.45
C TYR A 3 11.18 -7.44 12.13
N GLY A 4 10.18 -7.04 12.92
CA GLY A 4 10.18 -5.80 13.68
C GLY A 4 11.28 -5.76 14.74
N ASP A 5 11.56 -6.89 15.39
CA ASP A 5 12.68 -7.03 16.34
C ASP A 5 14.04 -6.77 15.67
N GLN A 6 14.27 -7.33 14.49
CA GLN A 6 15.50 -7.08 13.72
C GLN A 6 15.60 -5.62 13.24
N LYS A 7 14.48 -4.97 12.92
CA LYS A 7 14.48 -3.53 12.58
C LYS A 7 14.79 -2.66 13.78
N LEU A 8 14.27 -3.00 14.96
CA LEU A 8 14.59 -2.33 16.21
C LEU A 8 16.09 -2.47 16.55
N ALA A 9 16.65 -3.67 16.41
CA ALA A 9 18.09 -3.88 16.60
C ALA A 9 18.95 -2.97 15.69
N GLY A 10 18.48 -2.69 14.46
CA GLY A 10 19.13 -1.72 13.57
C GLY A 10 19.09 -0.28 14.12
N GLU A 11 17.98 0.13 14.73
CA GLU A 11 17.89 1.43 15.41
C GLU A 11 18.84 1.51 16.61
N GLU A 12 18.92 0.45 17.40
CA GLU A 12 19.79 0.36 18.58
C GLU A 12 21.27 0.52 18.20
N VAL A 13 21.71 -0.09 17.10
CA VAL A 13 23.08 0.08 16.56
C VAL A 13 23.36 1.54 16.22
N LEU A 14 22.41 2.27 15.62
CA LEU A 14 22.59 3.70 15.31
C LEU A 14 22.72 4.54 16.59
N ILE A 15 21.89 4.23 17.60
CA ILE A 15 21.92 4.91 18.91
C ILE A 15 23.25 4.66 19.63
N GLU A 16 23.72 3.41 19.65
CA GLU A 16 25.00 3.06 20.26
C GLU A 16 26.18 3.72 19.54
N ASN A 17 26.16 3.73 18.21
CA ASN A 17 27.21 4.35 17.42
C ASN A 17 27.24 5.88 17.61
N ASN A 18 26.08 6.53 17.71
CA ASN A 18 25.99 7.94 18.06
C ASN A 18 26.62 8.25 19.42
N LYS A 19 26.33 7.42 20.44
CA LYS A 19 26.94 7.56 21.78
C LYS A 19 28.46 7.40 21.75
N ALA A 20 28.96 6.47 20.93
CA ALA A 20 30.37 6.13 20.86
C ALA A 20 31.20 7.12 20.01
N THR A 21 30.65 7.63 18.91
CA THR A 21 31.41 8.38 17.90
C THR A 21 30.88 9.77 17.61
N GLY A 22 29.66 10.09 18.06
CA GLY A 22 28.94 11.30 17.68
C GLY A 22 28.27 11.23 16.30
N MET A 23 28.31 10.08 15.61
CA MET A 23 27.67 9.88 14.30
C MET A 23 26.20 10.27 14.35
N LYS A 24 25.80 11.21 13.49
CA LYS A 24 24.43 11.70 13.42
C LYS A 24 23.56 10.75 12.61
N PHE A 25 22.32 10.57 13.05
CA PHE A 25 21.34 9.73 12.37
C PHE A 25 19.96 10.39 12.40
N LEU A 26 19.04 9.84 11.61
CA LEU A 26 17.63 10.15 11.72
C LEU A 26 16.85 8.87 11.41
N ILE A 27 15.86 8.53 12.24
CA ILE A 27 15.07 7.30 12.10
C ILE A 27 13.64 7.68 11.70
N PHE A 28 13.16 7.05 10.62
CA PHE A 28 11.76 7.10 10.21
C PHE A 28 11.10 5.75 10.44
N ARG A 29 10.05 5.73 11.27
CA ARG A 29 9.22 4.56 11.52
C ARG A 29 7.97 4.67 10.66
N LEU A 30 7.92 3.81 9.65
CA LEU A 30 6.86 3.86 8.63
C LEU A 30 5.71 2.96 9.08
N ALA A 31 4.48 3.48 9.00
CA ALA A 31 3.32 2.61 8.92
C ALA A 31 3.30 1.87 7.56
N ASP A 32 2.27 1.06 7.28
CA ASP A 32 2.19 0.34 6.01
C ASP A 32 2.33 1.29 4.82
N VAL A 33 3.37 1.09 4.02
CA VAL A 33 3.67 1.98 2.89
C VAL A 33 2.76 1.64 1.72
N ILE A 34 2.17 2.68 1.13
CA ILE A 34 1.29 2.62 -0.03
C ILE A 34 1.73 3.64 -1.08
N GLY A 35 1.37 3.39 -2.33
CA GLY A 35 1.58 4.32 -3.42
C GLY A 35 2.16 3.68 -4.68
N PRO A 36 2.54 4.51 -5.67
CA PRO A 36 3.22 4.08 -6.87
C PRO A 36 4.49 3.27 -6.57
N ARG A 37 4.75 2.24 -7.39
CA ARG A 37 5.95 1.38 -7.32
C ARG A 37 6.07 0.57 -6.03
N ASP A 38 4.96 0.28 -5.37
CA ASP A 38 4.93 -0.69 -4.26
C ASP A 38 5.21 -2.09 -4.81
N THR A 39 6.36 -2.66 -4.46
CA THR A 39 6.81 -3.98 -4.92
C THR A 39 6.24 -5.14 -4.10
N THR A 40 5.38 -4.86 -3.11
CA THR A 40 4.66 -5.90 -2.37
C THR A 40 3.37 -6.32 -3.07
N ASP A 41 2.97 -5.59 -4.13
CA ASP A 41 1.76 -5.78 -4.92
C ASP A 41 0.44 -5.69 -4.13
N ARG A 42 0.49 -5.36 -2.84
CA ARG A 42 -0.68 -5.39 -1.94
C ARG A 42 -1.78 -4.45 -2.41
N TRP A 43 -1.43 -3.22 -2.75
CA TRP A 43 -2.36 -2.26 -3.33
C TRP A 43 -2.90 -2.76 -4.67
N TRP A 44 -2.00 -3.18 -5.56
CA TRP A 44 -2.37 -3.51 -6.94
C TRP A 44 -3.27 -4.73 -7.01
N THR A 45 -3.08 -5.72 -6.15
CA THR A 45 -3.97 -6.88 -6.03
C THR A 45 -5.40 -6.46 -5.66
N TYR A 46 -5.58 -5.55 -4.68
CA TYR A 46 -6.91 -5.01 -4.39
C TYR A 46 -7.48 -4.19 -5.53
N GLN A 47 -6.69 -3.27 -6.10
CA GLN A 47 -7.16 -2.45 -7.22
C GLN A 47 -7.56 -3.30 -8.42
N MET A 48 -6.78 -4.33 -8.78
CA MET A 48 -7.07 -5.21 -9.91
C MET A 48 -8.30 -6.09 -9.64
N TRP A 49 -8.47 -6.59 -8.42
CA TRP A 49 -9.69 -7.30 -8.02
C TRP A 49 -10.93 -6.40 -8.17
N ILE A 50 -10.85 -5.15 -7.70
CA ILE A 50 -11.93 -4.17 -7.81
C ILE A 50 -12.19 -3.80 -9.28
N GLN A 51 -11.14 -3.48 -10.04
CA GLN A 51 -11.22 -3.04 -11.44
C GLN A 51 -11.88 -4.09 -12.34
N PHE A 52 -11.64 -5.38 -12.06
CA PHE A 52 -12.26 -6.49 -12.79
C PHE A 52 -13.41 -7.15 -12.03
N TYR A 53 -13.98 -6.49 -11.02
CA TYR A 53 -15.03 -7.06 -10.19
C TYR A 53 -16.23 -7.54 -11.00
N ASP A 54 -16.61 -6.84 -12.07
CA ASP A 54 -17.72 -7.24 -12.94
C ASP A 54 -17.47 -8.52 -13.72
N PHE A 55 -16.21 -8.86 -13.98
CA PHE A 55 -15.84 -10.14 -14.57
C PHE A 55 -15.69 -11.21 -13.49
N ILE A 56 -14.97 -10.88 -12.42
CA ILE A 56 -14.64 -11.77 -11.31
C ILE A 56 -15.94 -12.24 -10.63
N LYS A 57 -16.86 -11.32 -10.30
CA LYS A 57 -18.12 -11.57 -9.56
C LYS A 57 -17.89 -12.42 -8.31
N VAL A 58 -16.86 -12.08 -7.54
CA VAL A 58 -16.51 -12.68 -6.25
C VAL A 58 -16.38 -11.52 -5.25
N PRO A 59 -17.19 -11.49 -4.17
CA PRO A 59 -17.07 -10.49 -3.11
C PRO A 59 -15.66 -10.42 -2.54
N LEU A 60 -15.23 -9.26 -2.06
CA LEU A 60 -13.99 -9.13 -1.32
C LEU A 60 -14.19 -9.74 0.07
N PHE A 61 -13.71 -10.97 0.25
CA PHE A 61 -13.77 -11.71 1.50
C PHE A 61 -12.67 -11.23 2.44
N ILE A 62 -13.06 -10.63 3.57
CA ILE A 62 -12.18 -9.99 4.54
C ILE A 62 -12.34 -10.67 5.90
N PRO A 63 -11.24 -11.00 6.60
CA PRO A 63 -11.33 -11.50 7.97
C PRO A 63 -12.01 -10.47 8.92
N PRO A 64 -12.98 -10.89 9.76
CA PRO A 64 -13.73 -9.95 10.60
C PRO A 64 -12.89 -9.17 11.62
N ASP A 65 -11.77 -9.74 12.05
CA ASP A 65 -10.83 -9.17 13.01
C ASP A 65 -10.04 -7.98 12.44
N VAL A 66 -9.70 -8.00 11.14
CA VAL A 66 -9.02 -6.88 10.48
C VAL A 66 -10.00 -5.84 9.92
N ALA A 67 -11.25 -6.23 9.68
CA ALA A 67 -12.27 -5.39 9.05
C ALA A 67 -12.48 -4.03 9.73
N LYS A 68 -12.40 -4.01 11.07
CA LYS A 68 -12.63 -2.82 11.91
C LYS A 68 -11.36 -2.31 12.60
N LEU A 69 -10.23 -2.97 12.42
CA LEU A 69 -8.99 -2.56 13.05
C LEU A 69 -8.50 -1.26 12.42
N ARG A 70 -8.37 -0.21 13.24
CA ARG A 70 -7.84 1.09 12.80
C ARG A 70 -6.33 1.00 12.67
N THR A 71 -5.80 1.32 11.48
CA THR A 71 -4.37 1.28 11.19
C THR A 71 -3.95 2.47 10.35
N SER A 72 -2.68 2.85 10.51
CA SER A 72 -2.05 3.94 9.78
C SER A 72 -1.40 3.43 8.49
N TYR A 73 -1.32 4.29 7.49
CA TYR A 73 -0.63 4.04 6.23
C TYR A 73 0.30 5.21 5.93
N THR A 74 1.37 4.98 5.19
CA THR A 74 2.32 6.02 4.77
C THR A 74 2.37 6.10 3.27
N TYR A 75 2.20 7.29 2.70
CA TYR A 75 2.36 7.47 1.27
C TYR A 75 3.84 7.52 0.87
N VAL A 76 4.23 6.79 -0.16
CA VAL A 76 5.63 6.65 -0.58
C VAL A 76 6.32 7.99 -0.89
N LYS A 77 5.61 8.96 -1.48
CA LYS A 77 6.21 10.28 -1.79
C LYS A 77 6.33 11.18 -0.55
N ASP A 78 5.52 10.94 0.48
CA ASP A 78 5.66 11.62 1.77
C ASP A 78 6.93 11.19 2.49
N ILE A 79 7.34 9.92 2.34
CA ILE A 79 8.61 9.42 2.89
C ILE A 79 9.79 10.18 2.27
N ALA A 80 9.81 10.32 0.94
CA ALA A 80 10.85 11.08 0.25
C ALA A 80 10.89 12.54 0.74
N SER A 81 9.71 13.15 0.92
CA SER A 81 9.59 14.51 1.43
C SER A 81 10.09 14.63 2.87
N ALA A 82 9.79 13.66 3.74
CA ALA A 82 10.28 13.62 5.11
C ALA A 82 11.81 13.49 5.18
N VAL A 83 12.42 12.67 4.32
CA VAL A 83 13.88 12.55 4.23
C VAL A 83 14.53 13.90 3.88
N LEU A 84 13.99 14.60 2.88
CA LEU A 84 14.48 15.94 2.51
C LEU A 84 14.31 16.93 3.66
N LEU A 85 13.16 16.94 4.33
CA LEU A 85 12.93 17.80 5.50
C LEU A 85 13.93 17.54 6.63
N GLY A 86 14.26 16.27 6.90
CA GLY A 86 15.25 15.89 7.91
C GLY A 86 16.67 16.33 7.57
N ILE A 87 17.02 16.33 6.29
CA ILE A 87 18.32 16.82 5.80
C ILE A 87 18.36 18.36 5.87
N ASP A 88 17.33 19.02 5.36
CA ASP A 88 17.27 20.49 5.23
C ASP A 88 17.21 21.22 6.58
N LYS A 89 16.49 20.65 7.56
CA LYS A 89 16.50 21.18 8.93
C LYS A 89 17.88 21.03 9.56
N GLY A 90 18.44 19.82 9.48
CA GLY A 90 19.79 19.59 9.97
C GLY A 90 19.84 19.23 11.47
N PRO A 91 20.92 19.59 12.18
CA PRO A 91 21.27 19.00 13.48
C PRO A 91 20.19 19.04 14.56
N GLU A 92 19.26 20.01 14.53
CA GLU A 92 18.21 20.15 15.54
C GLU A 92 17.13 19.05 15.48
N VAL A 93 17.02 18.33 14.36
CA VAL A 93 16.08 17.21 14.20
C VAL A 93 16.78 15.85 14.11
N TRP A 94 18.11 15.83 14.21
CA TRP A 94 18.90 14.61 14.17
C TRP A 94 19.00 13.92 15.54
N ASN A 95 19.38 12.65 15.51
CA ASN A 95 19.48 11.72 16.65
C ASN A 95 18.11 11.38 17.25
N GLU A 96 17.07 11.49 16.45
CA GLU A 96 15.68 11.31 16.84
C GLU A 96 14.98 10.32 15.91
N ALA A 97 13.90 9.74 16.42
CA ALA A 97 12.97 8.90 15.66
C ALA A 97 11.63 9.62 15.45
N TYR A 98 11.04 9.42 14.27
CA TYR A 98 9.77 10.01 13.85
C TYR A 98 8.87 8.94 13.22
N ASN A 99 7.63 8.83 13.70
CA ASN A 99 6.62 8.04 13.02
C ASN A 99 6.11 8.83 11.81
N LEU A 100 6.01 8.18 10.65
CA LEU A 100 5.39 8.74 9.46
C LEU A 100 4.14 7.94 9.13
N ALA A 101 3.07 8.67 8.83
CA ALA A 101 1.79 8.17 8.35
C ALA A 101 0.97 9.31 7.76
N LEU A 102 -0.14 8.97 7.12
CA LEU A 102 -1.23 9.88 6.80
C LEU A 102 -1.88 10.45 8.06
N ASP A 103 -2.58 11.58 7.89
CA ASP A 103 -3.28 12.30 8.98
C ASP A 103 -4.45 11.52 9.59
N ARG A 104 -4.95 10.54 8.86
CA ARG A 104 -6.08 9.71 9.24
C ARG A 104 -5.63 8.24 9.27
N ASP A 105 -6.20 7.49 10.20
CA ASP A 105 -6.17 6.04 10.19
C ASP A 105 -7.42 5.46 9.52
N PHE A 106 -7.33 4.21 9.08
CA PHE A 106 -8.39 3.55 8.32
C PHE A 106 -8.63 2.15 8.86
N SER A 107 -9.87 1.71 8.81
CA SER A 107 -10.14 0.28 8.76
C SER A 107 -9.93 -0.25 7.34
N LEU A 108 -9.67 -1.55 7.19
CA LEU A 108 -9.57 -2.15 5.86
C LEU A 108 -10.88 -2.01 5.05
N GLN A 109 -12.03 -2.01 5.75
CA GLN A 109 -13.32 -1.74 5.12
C GLN A 109 -13.35 -0.35 4.45
N GLU A 110 -13.04 0.71 5.20
CA GLU A 110 -13.05 2.07 4.65
C GLU A 110 -12.06 2.22 3.50
N PHE A 111 -10.85 1.66 3.65
CA PHE A 111 -9.83 1.67 2.61
C PHE A 111 -10.36 1.08 1.29
N LEU A 112 -11.02 -0.09 1.34
CA LEU A 112 -11.51 -0.77 0.15
C LEU A 112 -12.74 -0.09 -0.45
N GLU A 113 -13.61 0.48 0.37
CA GLU A 113 -14.75 1.29 -0.08
C GLU A 113 -14.28 2.56 -0.80
N ASP A 114 -13.29 3.26 -0.24
CA ASP A 114 -12.70 4.46 -0.85
C ASP A 114 -11.94 4.12 -2.15
N LEU A 115 -11.20 3.00 -2.16
CA LEU A 115 -10.54 2.50 -3.36
C LEU A 115 -11.55 2.14 -4.46
N ALA A 116 -12.63 1.45 -4.12
CA ALA A 116 -13.71 1.12 -5.06
C ALA A 116 -14.36 2.37 -5.67
N LYS A 117 -14.61 3.38 -4.83
CA LYS A 117 -15.10 4.69 -5.27
C LYS A 117 -14.12 5.39 -6.21
N ALA A 118 -12.82 5.38 -5.90
CA ALA A 118 -11.79 6.00 -6.73
C ALA A 118 -11.57 5.26 -8.07
N VAL A 119 -11.67 3.92 -8.07
CA VAL A 119 -11.64 3.12 -9.29
C VAL A 119 -12.90 3.34 -10.13
N GLY A 120 -14.05 3.56 -9.49
CA GLY A 120 -15.35 3.78 -10.11
C GLY A 120 -16.15 2.50 -10.32
N ILE A 121 -15.84 1.42 -9.57
CA ILE A 121 -16.50 0.12 -9.69
C ILE A 121 -17.14 -0.25 -8.35
N PRO A 122 -18.48 -0.46 -8.29
CA PRO A 122 -19.13 -0.89 -7.07
C PRO A 122 -18.72 -2.33 -6.72
N ILE A 123 -18.52 -2.59 -5.43
CA ILE A 123 -18.11 -3.90 -4.93
C ILE A 123 -19.02 -4.37 -3.79
N GLN A 124 -18.98 -5.67 -3.54
CA GLN A 124 -19.54 -6.26 -2.32
C GLN A 124 -18.38 -6.69 -1.40
N LEU A 125 -18.41 -6.20 -0.16
CA LEU A 125 -17.55 -6.68 0.92
C LEU A 125 -18.27 -7.79 1.69
N ASN A 126 -17.54 -8.84 2.07
CA ASN A 126 -18.05 -9.89 2.96
C ASN A 126 -17.07 -10.12 4.10
N PHE A 127 -17.55 -9.98 5.34
CA PHE A 127 -16.77 -10.16 6.55
C PHE A 127 -17.11 -11.51 7.17
N GLU A 128 -16.39 -12.55 6.74
CA GLU A 128 -16.56 -13.91 7.26
C GLU A 128 -15.22 -14.53 7.61
N ALA A 129 -15.20 -15.40 8.62
CA ALA A 129 -14.04 -16.23 8.88
C ALA A 129 -14.14 -17.50 8.02
N SER A 130 -13.52 -17.49 6.84
CA SER A 130 -13.48 -18.64 5.93
C SER A 130 -12.11 -18.75 5.26
N GLU A 131 -11.80 -19.90 4.64
CA GLU A 131 -10.56 -20.10 3.88
C GLU A 131 -10.44 -19.17 2.65
N ARG A 132 -11.53 -18.50 2.27
CA ARG A 132 -11.55 -17.51 1.18
C ARG A 132 -11.17 -16.11 1.67
N SER A 133 -11.27 -15.88 2.97
CA SER A 133 -10.94 -14.59 3.56
C SER A 133 -9.44 -14.45 3.69
N PHE A 134 -8.92 -13.39 3.11
CA PHE A 134 -7.52 -13.01 3.26
C PHE A 134 -7.41 -11.50 3.28
N ASN A 135 -6.32 -11.01 3.82
CA ASN A 135 -6.02 -9.59 3.83
C ASN A 135 -4.54 -9.35 3.52
N LEU A 136 -4.28 -8.32 2.73
CA LEU A 136 -2.94 -7.84 2.42
C LEU A 136 -2.58 -6.63 3.29
N PHE A 137 -3.60 -5.92 3.77
CA PHE A 137 -3.50 -4.88 4.77
C PHE A 137 -4.43 -5.16 5.95
N PRO A 138 -4.14 -4.64 7.15
CA PRO A 138 -2.82 -4.15 7.54
C PRO A 138 -1.84 -5.32 7.71
N SER A 139 -0.54 -5.07 7.57
CA SER A 139 0.53 -6.05 7.87
C SER A 139 0.81 -6.17 9.37
N VAL A 140 0.34 -5.20 10.16
CA VAL A 140 0.51 -5.15 11.61
C VAL A 140 -0.82 -4.94 12.31
N THR A 141 -0.96 -5.48 13.53
CA THR A 141 -2.23 -5.45 14.28
C THR A 141 -2.20 -4.52 15.51
N ARG A 142 -1.14 -3.71 15.66
CA ARG A 142 -0.90 -2.89 16.86
C ARG A 142 -1.61 -1.53 16.87
N GLY A 143 -2.40 -1.23 15.85
CA GLY A 143 -3.18 -0.01 15.75
C GLY A 143 -2.43 1.16 15.08
N SER A 144 -3.02 2.34 15.19
CA SER A 144 -2.54 3.59 14.57
C SER A 144 -1.33 4.18 15.28
N VAL A 145 -0.50 4.91 14.53
CA VAL A 145 0.69 5.61 15.06
C VAL A 145 0.44 7.11 15.23
N ASP A 146 1.03 7.70 16.26
CA ASP A 146 1.04 9.15 16.46
C ASP A 146 2.19 9.81 15.68
N ILE A 147 1.85 10.78 14.83
CA ILE A 147 2.76 11.53 13.97
C ILE A 147 2.99 12.98 14.44
N SER A 148 2.49 13.37 15.61
CA SER A 148 2.56 14.75 16.11
C SER A 148 4.00 15.28 16.14
N LYS A 149 4.95 14.46 16.59
CA LYS A 149 6.37 14.83 16.58
C LYS A 149 6.91 15.13 15.18
N ALA A 150 6.52 14.35 14.17
CA ALA A 150 6.94 14.60 12.79
C ALA A 150 6.35 15.93 12.27
N LYS A 151 5.09 16.21 12.58
CA LYS A 151 4.44 17.48 12.20
C LYS A 151 5.11 18.68 12.87
N ASP A 152 5.24 18.63 14.19
CA ASP A 152 5.66 19.78 14.99
C ASP A 152 7.16 20.07 14.85
N VAL A 153 7.97 19.01 14.80
CA VAL A 153 9.44 19.15 14.78
C VAL A 153 10.00 19.14 13.36
N LEU A 154 9.56 18.24 12.49
CA LEU A 154 10.05 18.19 11.10
C LEU A 154 9.28 19.11 10.15
N GLY A 155 8.11 19.61 10.54
CA GLY A 155 7.22 20.29 9.60
C GLY A 155 6.62 19.33 8.56
N PHE A 156 6.54 18.04 8.89
CA PHE A 156 5.99 17.01 8.02
C PHE A 156 4.52 17.28 7.74
N LYS A 157 4.13 17.20 6.46
CA LYS A 157 2.75 17.43 5.99
C LYS A 157 2.34 16.23 5.13
N PRO A 158 1.55 15.29 5.67
CA PRO A 158 1.09 14.16 4.87
C PRO A 158 0.22 14.61 3.71
N THR A 159 0.33 13.90 2.59
CA THR A 159 -0.55 14.06 1.44
C THR A 159 -1.98 13.66 1.82
N SER A 160 -3.00 14.33 1.27
CA SER A 160 -4.39 13.99 1.55
C SER A 160 -4.71 12.57 1.06
N TRP A 161 -5.65 11.88 1.72
CA TRP A 161 -6.01 10.52 1.32
C TRP A 161 -6.59 10.49 -0.10
N GLU A 162 -7.36 11.51 -0.45
CA GLU A 162 -7.95 11.69 -1.78
C GLU A 162 -6.89 11.81 -2.88
N ASP A 163 -5.81 12.57 -2.63
CA ASP A 163 -4.71 12.71 -3.57
C ASP A 163 -3.88 11.42 -3.67
N VAL A 164 -3.66 10.72 -2.55
CA VAL A 164 -3.00 9.40 -2.55
C VAL A 164 -3.79 8.39 -3.37
N LEU A 165 -5.10 8.30 -3.15
CA LEU A 165 -6.00 7.43 -3.92
C LEU A 165 -5.90 7.74 -5.41
N LYS A 166 -6.06 9.01 -5.77
CA LYS A 166 -6.03 9.45 -7.16
C LYS A 166 -4.72 9.07 -7.84
N ASP A 167 -3.59 9.48 -7.27
CA ASP A 167 -2.26 9.22 -7.84
C ASP A 167 -1.96 7.72 -7.94
N THR A 168 -2.30 6.96 -6.91
CA THR A 168 -1.99 5.52 -6.88
C THR A 168 -2.90 4.73 -7.82
N VAL A 169 -4.20 5.07 -7.89
CA VAL A 169 -5.13 4.44 -8.83
C VAL A 169 -4.74 4.73 -10.28
N GLU A 170 -4.43 5.99 -10.60
CA GLU A 170 -3.97 6.39 -11.94
C GLU A 170 -2.67 5.65 -12.31
N PHE A 171 -1.70 5.59 -11.39
CA PHE A 171 -0.44 4.89 -11.61
C PHE A 171 -0.63 3.42 -11.98
N TYR A 172 -1.49 2.67 -11.29
CA TYR A 172 -1.71 1.25 -11.59
C TYR A 172 -2.69 1.00 -12.75
N LYS A 173 -3.54 1.98 -13.10
CA LYS A 173 -4.32 1.94 -14.36
C LYS A 173 -3.38 2.00 -15.56
N ASP A 174 -2.40 2.88 -15.54
CA ASP A 174 -1.35 2.95 -16.57
C ASP A 174 -0.38 1.77 -16.46
N GLY A 175 -0.03 1.42 -15.21
CA GLY A 175 0.85 0.32 -14.84
C GLY A 175 0.42 -1.03 -15.41
N PHE A 176 -0.90 -1.26 -15.53
CA PHE A 176 -1.46 -2.42 -16.19
C PHE A 176 -0.89 -2.66 -17.60
N TYR A 177 -0.57 -1.60 -18.34
CA TYR A 177 -0.06 -1.72 -19.70
C TYR A 177 1.47 -1.57 -19.79
N THR A 178 2.09 -0.90 -18.82
CA THR A 178 3.54 -0.62 -18.83
C THR A 178 4.36 -1.65 -18.05
N PHE A 179 3.83 -2.20 -16.97
CA PHE A 179 4.50 -3.13 -16.05
C PHE A 179 3.91 -4.53 -16.23
N ARG A 180 4.16 -5.15 -17.39
CA ARG A 180 3.52 -6.42 -17.78
C ARG A 180 3.90 -7.58 -16.86
N SER A 181 5.16 -7.65 -16.44
CA SER A 181 5.62 -8.73 -15.55
C SER A 181 4.89 -8.67 -14.22
N GLU A 182 4.85 -7.48 -13.63
CA GLU A 182 4.21 -7.22 -12.34
C GLU A 182 2.69 -7.37 -12.44
N ARG A 183 2.07 -6.94 -13.55
CA ARG A 183 0.66 -7.24 -13.84
C ARG A 183 0.40 -8.74 -13.82
N ASP A 184 1.27 -9.52 -14.48
CA ASP A 184 1.08 -10.98 -14.58
C ASP A 184 1.26 -11.66 -13.21
N ASP A 185 2.17 -11.17 -12.37
CA ASP A 185 2.34 -11.60 -10.97
C ASP A 185 1.07 -11.30 -10.15
N VAL A 186 0.52 -10.08 -10.24
CA VAL A 186 -0.74 -9.70 -9.59
C VAL A 186 -1.91 -10.55 -10.09
N ALA A 187 -2.01 -10.76 -11.40
CA ALA A 187 -3.04 -11.60 -12.00
C ALA A 187 -2.93 -13.04 -11.48
N HIS A 188 -1.71 -13.56 -11.33
CA HIS A 188 -1.47 -14.87 -10.73
C HIS A 188 -1.95 -14.92 -9.28
N GLN A 189 -1.64 -13.92 -8.46
CA GLN A 189 -2.14 -13.81 -7.08
C GLN A 189 -3.67 -13.84 -7.03
N ILE A 190 -4.36 -13.06 -7.88
CA ILE A 190 -5.83 -13.08 -7.99
C ILE A 190 -6.30 -14.49 -8.37
N THR A 191 -5.65 -15.16 -9.33
CA THR A 191 -6.05 -16.52 -9.68
C THR A 191 -5.87 -17.49 -8.53
N GLN A 192 -4.86 -17.31 -7.69
CA GLN A 192 -4.54 -18.20 -6.58
C GLN A 192 -5.49 -18.00 -5.39
N TYR A 193 -5.69 -16.76 -4.96
CA TYR A 193 -6.34 -16.43 -3.69
C TYR A 193 -7.80 -15.96 -3.83
N VAL A 194 -8.17 -15.42 -4.99
CA VAL A 194 -9.50 -14.82 -5.19
C VAL A 194 -10.41 -15.73 -6.03
N LEU A 195 -9.90 -16.23 -7.16
CA LEU A 195 -10.75 -16.85 -8.17
C LEU A 195 -11.03 -18.33 -7.90
N PRO A 196 -12.30 -18.77 -8.02
CA PRO A 196 -12.62 -20.19 -8.05
C PRO A 196 -11.99 -20.84 -9.30
N ARG A 197 -11.66 -22.14 -9.18
CA ARG A 197 -10.91 -22.89 -10.20
C ARG A 197 -11.49 -22.77 -11.62
N ASN A 198 -12.82 -22.75 -11.75
CA ASN A 198 -13.51 -22.66 -13.05
C ASN A 198 -13.46 -21.27 -13.71
N LYS A 199 -13.04 -20.21 -13.00
CA LYS A 199 -12.93 -18.85 -13.54
C LYS A 199 -11.48 -18.45 -13.90
N LYS A 200 -10.47 -19.17 -13.39
CA LYS A 200 -9.05 -18.80 -13.56
C LYS A 200 -8.63 -18.66 -15.02
N GLY A 201 -8.99 -19.63 -15.87
CA GLY A 201 -8.62 -19.62 -17.29
C GLY A 201 -9.22 -18.44 -18.06
N ASN A 202 -10.52 -18.17 -17.87
CA ASN A 202 -11.20 -17.08 -18.54
C ASN A 202 -10.65 -15.70 -18.08
N PHE A 203 -10.27 -15.57 -16.81
CA PHE A 203 -9.66 -14.34 -16.30
C PHE A 203 -8.31 -14.07 -16.98
N LEU A 204 -7.42 -15.06 -17.06
CA LEU A 204 -6.13 -14.89 -17.74
C LEU A 204 -6.31 -14.56 -19.23
N GLN A 205 -7.26 -15.22 -19.90
CA GLN A 205 -7.59 -14.89 -21.30
C GLN A 205 -8.08 -13.45 -21.48
N MET A 206 -8.89 -12.94 -20.54
CA MET A 206 -9.33 -11.54 -20.56
C MET A 206 -8.14 -10.58 -20.39
N ILE A 207 -7.22 -10.86 -19.47
CA ILE A 207 -6.00 -10.06 -19.27
C ILE A 207 -5.17 -10.02 -20.57
N ASP A 208 -4.97 -11.17 -21.21
CA ASP A 208 -4.26 -11.26 -22.50
C ASP A 208 -4.96 -10.47 -23.62
N GLN A 209 -6.29 -10.51 -23.67
CA GLN A 209 -7.07 -9.77 -24.67
C GLN A 209 -6.96 -8.25 -24.48
N LEU A 210 -7.01 -7.77 -23.23
CA LEU A 210 -6.84 -6.35 -22.91
C LEU A 210 -5.44 -5.85 -23.28
N ASP A 211 -4.40 -6.66 -23.06
CA ASP A 211 -3.03 -6.34 -23.47
C ASP A 211 -2.89 -6.22 -25.01
N ARG A 212 -3.53 -7.12 -25.77
CA ARG A 212 -3.50 -7.14 -27.24
C ARG A 212 -4.36 -6.05 -27.89
N GLY A 213 -5.51 -5.73 -27.30
CA GLY A 213 -6.43 -4.70 -27.84
C GLY A 213 -5.77 -3.32 -27.97
N LEU A 214 -4.82 -3.01 -27.10
CA LEU A 214 -4.04 -1.77 -27.13
C LEU A 214 -2.87 -1.80 -28.13
N HIS A 215 -2.32 -2.97 -28.44
CA HIS A 215 -1.33 -3.09 -29.51
C HIS A 215 -1.93 -2.77 -30.87
N THR A 216 -3.19 -3.17 -31.09
CA THR A 216 -3.89 -2.95 -32.36
C THR A 216 -4.24 -1.46 -32.54
N SER A 217 -4.73 -0.77 -31.50
CA SER A 217 -5.07 0.66 -31.57
C SER A 217 -3.88 1.60 -31.66
N LYS A 218 -2.69 1.21 -31.18
CA LYS A 218 -1.44 1.99 -31.32
C LYS A 218 -0.72 1.79 -32.67
N GLN A 219 -1.06 0.75 -33.43
CA GLN A 219 -0.52 0.54 -34.79
C GLN A 219 -1.34 1.24 -35.88
N GLU A 220 -2.56 1.68 -35.56
CA GLU A 220 -3.47 2.40 -36.47
C GLU A 220 -3.39 3.94 -36.36
N LEU A 221 -2.47 4.47 -35.55
CA LEU A 221 -2.16 5.90 -35.38
C LEU A 221 -0.72 6.20 -35.82
#